data_AF-A0A0K8RM23-F1
#
_entry.id   AF-A0A0K8RM23-F1
#
_cell.length_a   1.000
_cell.length_b   1.000
_cell.length_c   1.000
_cell.angle_alpha   90.00
_cell.angle_beta   90.00
_cell.angle_gamma   90.00
#
_symmetry.space_group_name_H-M   'P 1'
#
loop_
_entity.id
_entity.type
_entity.pdbx_description
1 polymer ?
#
loop_
_entity_poly.entity_id
_entity_poly.type
_entity_poly.pdbx_seq_one_letter_code
_entity_poly.pdbx_strand_id
1 'polypeptide(L)'
;MHCCYCIRLVEGLGTFGPLRSRERMSLEKLQLQARVLRRLLSVARRFSEDRRPIYGSQLIDEDEVGHLWAQMGSGDGLVTTVGKLREPLAHLVHSCVSQAAFCDRVTSLILYKMLDVTKLEADMLDTALQFQSYFADVGAVLIVDHIERLEAELKVLDSLSSRELPIVKRTLSALKNVKVSREVLFLVSQMLVSGDKHLEHLAEQYLKSAARLLSKAEVCGTLVEGLEAEAALTRQGCCKGLSLLQAHEYMEELVHLFVTSVRRLVLKLSY
;
A
#
# COMPACT_ATOMS: atom_id res chain seq x y z
N MET A 1 -0.34 -20.85 -4.11
CA MET A 1 -0.04 -19.42 -3.89
C MET A 1 -1.17 -18.52 -4.37
N HIS A 2 -1.34 -18.27 -5.68
CA HIS A 2 -2.39 -17.36 -6.19
C HIS A 2 -3.82 -17.73 -5.76
N CYS A 3 -4.19 -19.02 -5.77
CA CYS A 3 -5.50 -19.45 -5.27
C CYS A 3 -5.68 -19.17 -3.77
N CYS A 4 -4.64 -19.42 -2.96
CA CYS A 4 -4.67 -19.08 -1.53
C CYS A 4 -4.84 -17.58 -1.31
N TYR A 5 -4.16 -16.75 -2.12
CA TYR A 5 -4.34 -15.31 -2.08
C TYR A 5 -5.76 -14.89 -2.47
N CYS A 6 -6.35 -15.50 -3.51
CA CYS A 6 -7.75 -15.28 -3.88
C CYS A 6 -8.70 -15.65 -2.74
N ILE A 7 -8.46 -16.77 -2.05
CA ILE A 7 -9.26 -17.19 -0.89
C ILE A 7 -9.21 -16.11 0.20
N ARG A 8 -8.03 -15.61 0.56
CA ARG A 8 -7.88 -14.50 1.54
C ARG A 8 -8.64 -13.24 1.11
N LEU A 9 -8.60 -12.89 -0.18
CA LEU A 9 -9.31 -11.72 -0.69
C LEU A 9 -10.83 -11.92 -0.62
N VAL A 10 -11.32 -13.12 -0.92
CA VAL A 10 -12.75 -13.50 -0.84
C VAL A 10 -13.24 -13.54 0.61
N GLU A 11 -12.43 -14.01 1.56
CA GLU A 11 -12.73 -13.94 2.99
C GLU A 11 -12.91 -12.49 3.47
N GLY A 12 -12.25 -11.54 2.79
CA GLY A 12 -12.43 -10.11 2.97
C GLY A 12 -13.65 -9.50 2.26
N LEU A 13 -14.44 -10.27 1.50
CA LEU A 13 -15.66 -9.76 0.87
C LEU A 13 -16.86 -9.95 1.82
N GLY A 14 -17.79 -8.99 1.80
CA GLY A 14 -19.03 -9.05 2.59
C GLY A 14 -18.88 -8.85 4.11
N THR A 15 -17.66 -8.66 4.62
CA THR A 15 -17.38 -8.42 6.05
C THR A 15 -17.36 -6.94 6.44
N PHE A 16 -17.64 -6.02 5.50
CA PHE A 16 -17.45 -4.59 5.67
C PHE A 16 -18.72 -3.78 5.42
N GLY A 17 -18.83 -2.68 6.16
CA GLY A 17 -19.94 -1.74 6.07
C GLY A 17 -19.97 -0.95 4.76
N PRO A 18 -20.78 0.12 4.67
CA PRO A 18 -21.08 0.86 3.44
C PRO A 18 -19.86 1.60 2.86
N LEU A 19 -18.76 1.70 3.61
CA LEU A 19 -17.51 2.28 3.14
C LEU A 19 -16.94 1.54 1.93
N ARG A 20 -17.20 0.22 1.81
CA ARG A 20 -16.87 -0.67 0.68
C ARG A 20 -15.47 -0.49 0.07
N SER A 21 -14.53 0.19 0.75
CA SER A 21 -13.21 0.52 0.21
C SER A 21 -12.33 -0.72 0.21
N ARG A 22 -12.27 -1.43 1.33
CA ARG A 22 -11.66 -2.77 1.41
C ARG A 22 -12.28 -3.75 0.42
N GLU A 23 -13.61 -3.74 0.27
CA GLU A 23 -14.31 -4.61 -0.67
C GLU A 23 -13.90 -4.30 -2.12
N ARG A 24 -13.91 -3.02 -2.51
CA ARG A 24 -13.47 -2.56 -3.84
C ARG A 24 -12.03 -2.96 -4.12
N MET A 25 -11.12 -2.71 -3.18
CA MET A 25 -9.71 -3.09 -3.32
C MET A 25 -9.55 -4.61 -3.46
N SER A 26 -10.29 -5.41 -2.67
CA SER A 26 -10.28 -6.86 -2.80
C SER A 26 -10.81 -7.33 -4.16
N LEU A 27 -11.85 -6.68 -4.69
CA LEU A 27 -12.40 -6.97 -6.02
C LEU A 27 -11.41 -6.63 -7.14
N GLU A 28 -10.76 -5.48 -7.09
CA GLU A 28 -9.71 -5.09 -8.05
C GLU A 28 -8.56 -6.10 -8.05
N LYS A 29 -8.09 -6.50 -6.86
CA LYS A 29 -7.05 -7.53 -6.70
C LYS A 29 -7.51 -8.89 -7.24
N LEU A 30 -8.76 -9.29 -7.01
CA LEU A 30 -9.32 -10.54 -7.56
C LEU A 30 -9.39 -10.50 -9.09
N GLN A 31 -9.74 -9.37 -9.69
CA GLN A 31 -9.73 -9.20 -11.15
C GLN A 31 -8.31 -9.31 -11.72
N LEU A 32 -7.31 -8.76 -11.03
CA LEU A 32 -5.90 -8.96 -11.38
C LEU A 32 -5.52 -10.45 -11.26
N GLN A 33 -5.87 -11.12 -10.16
CA GLN A 33 -5.57 -12.54 -10.00
C GLN A 33 -6.26 -13.43 -11.04
N ALA A 34 -7.46 -13.07 -11.51
CA ALA A 34 -8.13 -13.79 -12.60
C ALA A 34 -7.31 -13.74 -13.90
N ARG A 35 -6.66 -12.61 -14.21
CA ARG A 35 -5.74 -12.50 -15.36
C ARG A 35 -4.50 -13.37 -15.17
N VAL A 36 -3.90 -13.33 -13.98
CA VAL A 36 -2.74 -14.14 -13.61
C VAL A 36 -3.04 -15.64 -13.72
N LEU A 37 -4.17 -16.11 -13.19
CA LEU A 37 -4.56 -17.52 -13.25
C LEU A 37 -4.81 -18.02 -14.68
N ARG A 38 -5.40 -17.18 -15.56
CA ARG A 38 -5.55 -17.53 -16.98
C ARG A 38 -4.20 -17.73 -17.66
N ARG A 39 -3.23 -16.87 -17.34
CA ARG A 39 -1.86 -16.95 -17.86
C ARG A 39 -1.15 -18.20 -17.37
N LEU A 40 -1.25 -18.52 -16.07
CA LEU A 40 -0.73 -19.78 -15.52
C LEU A 40 -1.37 -21.00 -16.16
N LEU A 41 -2.68 -20.98 -16.46
CA LEU A 41 -3.34 -22.07 -17.14
C LEU A 41 -2.82 -22.26 -18.58
N SER A 42 -2.58 -21.17 -19.30
CA SER A 42 -1.94 -21.21 -20.63
C SER A 42 -0.54 -21.83 -20.56
N VAL A 43 0.27 -21.38 -19.58
CA VAL A 43 1.61 -21.89 -19.31
C VAL A 43 1.59 -23.38 -18.99
N ALA A 44 0.67 -23.83 -18.13
CA ALA A 44 0.52 -25.22 -17.77
C ALA A 44 0.13 -26.10 -18.96
N ARG A 45 -0.76 -25.62 -19.84
CA ARG A 45 -1.14 -26.32 -21.09
C ARG A 45 0.06 -26.47 -22.02
N ARG A 46 0.79 -25.39 -22.28
CA ARG A 46 2.02 -25.42 -23.10
C ARG A 46 3.05 -26.39 -22.53
N PHE A 47 3.25 -26.39 -21.22
CA PHE A 47 4.14 -27.34 -20.56
C PHE A 47 3.69 -28.80 -20.78
N SER A 48 2.39 -29.07 -20.69
CA SER A 48 1.85 -30.42 -20.87
C SER A 48 2.04 -30.96 -22.29
N GLU A 49 2.05 -30.06 -23.29
CA GLU A 49 2.22 -30.39 -24.71
C GLU A 49 3.71 -30.53 -25.07
N ASP A 50 4.53 -29.52 -24.75
CA ASP A 50 5.91 -29.42 -25.25
C ASP A 50 6.96 -30.02 -24.30
N ARG A 51 6.63 -30.18 -23.01
CA ARG A 51 7.54 -30.58 -21.91
C ARG A 51 8.84 -29.77 -21.80
N ARG A 52 8.88 -28.59 -22.42
CA ARG A 52 10.04 -27.69 -22.36
C ARG A 52 10.05 -26.95 -21.02
N PRO A 53 11.23 -26.72 -20.41
CA PRO A 53 11.34 -25.85 -19.25
C PRO A 53 10.76 -24.47 -19.54
N ILE A 54 10.01 -23.93 -18.57
CA ILE A 54 9.44 -22.59 -18.64
C ILE A 54 10.13 -21.74 -17.58
N TYR A 55 10.66 -20.61 -18.04
CA TYR A 55 11.39 -19.68 -17.20
C TYR A 55 10.50 -18.53 -16.75
N GLY A 56 10.79 -17.96 -15.57
CA GLY A 56 9.98 -16.89 -14.99
C GLY A 56 10.05 -15.63 -15.83
N SER A 57 11.24 -15.27 -16.31
CA SER A 57 11.48 -14.14 -17.22
C SER A 57 10.61 -14.18 -18.47
N GLN A 58 10.35 -15.37 -19.02
CA GLN A 58 9.49 -15.57 -20.20
C GLN A 58 8.01 -15.32 -19.91
N LEU A 59 7.62 -15.37 -18.65
CA LEU A 59 6.30 -14.94 -18.25
C LEU A 59 6.23 -13.43 -18.17
N ILE A 60 7.31 -12.70 -17.93
CA ILE A 60 7.24 -11.25 -17.72
C ILE A 60 7.10 -10.55 -19.08
N ASP A 61 6.10 -9.67 -19.22
CA ASP A 61 5.85 -9.00 -20.51
C ASP A 61 6.89 -7.90 -20.78
N GLU A 62 7.33 -7.19 -19.74
CA GLU A 62 8.33 -6.13 -19.84
C GLU A 62 9.76 -6.69 -19.77
N ASP A 63 10.54 -6.51 -20.84
CA ASP A 63 11.90 -7.05 -20.95
C ASP A 63 12.79 -6.67 -19.74
N GLU A 64 12.82 -5.40 -19.34
CA GLU A 64 13.65 -4.95 -18.21
C GLU A 64 13.28 -5.64 -16.88
N VAL A 65 11.99 -5.80 -16.62
CA VAL A 65 11.46 -6.50 -15.44
C VAL A 65 11.80 -7.99 -15.52
N GLY A 66 11.74 -8.57 -16.73
CA GLY A 66 12.15 -9.94 -17.02
C GLY A 66 13.62 -10.20 -16.72
N HIS A 67 14.51 -9.27 -17.13
CA HIS A 67 15.93 -9.34 -16.84
C HIS A 67 16.23 -9.24 -15.34
N LEU A 68 15.55 -8.33 -14.64
CA LEU A 68 15.69 -8.22 -13.19
C LEU A 68 15.25 -9.49 -12.48
N TRP A 69 14.13 -10.09 -12.89
CA TRP A 69 13.71 -11.39 -12.35
C TRP A 69 14.75 -12.48 -12.62
N ALA A 70 15.28 -12.58 -13.83
CA ALA A 70 16.29 -13.58 -14.17
C ALA A 70 17.58 -13.42 -13.33
N GLN A 71 17.97 -12.18 -13.01
CA GLN A 71 19.15 -11.87 -12.20
C GLN A 71 18.93 -12.10 -10.70
N MET A 72 17.75 -11.78 -10.18
CA MET A 72 17.45 -11.85 -8.74
C MET A 72 16.84 -13.19 -8.31
N GLY A 73 16.19 -13.89 -9.25
CA GLY A 73 15.54 -15.16 -9.03
C GLY A 73 16.53 -16.31 -8.85
N SER A 74 16.07 -17.39 -8.22
CA SER A 74 16.87 -18.62 -8.09
C SER A 74 16.96 -19.37 -9.42
N GLY A 75 17.81 -18.90 -10.35
CA GLY A 75 18.03 -19.53 -11.65
C GLY A 75 16.85 -19.39 -12.61
N ASP A 76 16.22 -18.21 -12.64
CA ASP A 76 15.10 -17.87 -13.52
C ASP A 76 13.89 -18.84 -13.42
N GLY A 77 13.68 -19.40 -12.23
CA GLY A 77 12.50 -20.21 -11.93
C GLY A 77 11.21 -19.40 -11.92
N LEU A 78 10.08 -20.08 -11.94
CA LEU A 78 8.75 -19.44 -11.84
C LEU A 78 8.45 -18.86 -10.45
N VAL A 79 9.17 -19.34 -9.44
CA VAL A 79 8.96 -19.05 -8.02
C VAL A 79 10.31 -18.90 -7.32
N THR A 80 10.40 -17.96 -6.40
CA THR A 80 11.53 -17.81 -5.47
C THR A 80 11.00 -17.61 -4.05
N THR A 81 11.88 -17.64 -3.06
CA THR A 81 11.55 -17.31 -1.66
C THR A 81 11.95 -15.87 -1.36
N VAL A 82 11.21 -15.19 -0.49
CA VAL A 82 11.54 -13.83 -0.02
C VAL A 82 12.98 -13.74 0.48
N GLY A 83 13.46 -14.72 1.25
CA GLY A 83 14.83 -14.72 1.77
C GLY A 83 15.90 -14.70 0.68
N LYS A 84 15.64 -15.32 -0.48
CA LYS A 84 16.56 -15.33 -1.62
C LYS A 84 16.44 -14.08 -2.49
N LEU A 85 15.23 -13.52 -2.60
CA LEU A 85 14.97 -12.31 -3.38
C LEU A 85 15.44 -11.04 -2.65
N ARG A 86 15.42 -11.05 -1.32
CA ARG A 86 15.70 -9.88 -0.49
C ARG A 86 17.07 -9.29 -0.73
N GLU A 87 18.11 -10.13 -0.80
CA GLU A 87 19.49 -9.65 -0.92
C GLU A 87 19.77 -9.02 -2.30
N PRO A 88 19.43 -9.65 -3.44
CA PRO A 88 19.55 -8.99 -4.75
C PRO A 88 18.72 -7.72 -4.87
N LEU A 89 17.51 -7.70 -4.30
CA LEU A 89 16.66 -6.51 -4.29
C LEU A 89 17.27 -5.40 -3.44
N ALA A 90 17.82 -5.72 -2.27
CA ALA A 90 18.50 -4.76 -1.40
C ALA A 90 19.71 -4.14 -2.08
N HIS A 91 20.48 -4.90 -2.86
CA HIS A 91 21.57 -4.37 -3.67
C HIS A 91 21.09 -3.37 -4.72
N LEU A 92 20.00 -3.67 -5.43
CA LEU A 92 19.39 -2.72 -6.37
C LEU A 92 18.89 -1.46 -5.64
N VAL A 93 18.22 -1.63 -4.50
CA VAL A 93 17.72 -0.50 -3.71
C VAL A 93 18.89 0.36 -3.22
N HIS A 94 19.95 -0.25 -2.73
CA HIS A 94 21.14 0.43 -2.24
C HIS A 94 21.80 1.31 -3.32
N SER A 95 21.79 0.90 -4.60
CA SER A 95 22.35 1.72 -5.68
C SER A 95 21.48 2.91 -6.07
N CYS A 96 20.21 2.92 -5.65
CA CYS A 96 19.23 3.97 -6.00
C CYS A 96 18.96 4.94 -4.84
N VAL A 97 19.06 4.49 -3.58
CA VAL A 97 18.74 5.35 -2.43
C VAL A 97 19.85 6.34 -2.15
N SER A 98 19.45 7.55 -1.76
CA SER A 98 20.38 8.61 -1.36
C SER A 98 20.93 8.44 0.06
N GLN A 99 20.23 7.70 0.93
CA GLN A 99 20.67 7.41 2.31
C GLN A 99 20.56 5.91 2.61
N ALA A 100 21.71 5.29 2.89
CA ALA A 100 21.81 3.85 3.16
C ALA A 100 20.89 3.37 4.31
N ALA A 101 20.60 4.22 5.28
CA ALA A 101 19.68 3.93 6.39
C ALA A 101 18.24 3.58 5.95
N PHE A 102 17.85 3.94 4.71
CA PHE A 102 16.53 3.62 4.17
C PHE A 102 16.51 2.34 3.33
N CYS A 103 17.66 1.74 3.02
CA CYS A 103 17.75 0.59 2.11
C CYS A 103 16.87 -0.58 2.56
N ASP A 104 17.00 -1.02 3.80
CA ASP A 104 16.22 -2.14 4.35
C ASP A 104 14.71 -1.85 4.38
N ARG A 105 14.34 -0.60 4.68
CA ARG A 105 12.94 -0.19 4.79
C ARG A 105 12.28 -0.12 3.42
N VAL A 106 12.97 0.43 2.42
CA VAL A 106 12.46 0.47 1.04
C VAL A 106 12.37 -0.94 0.48
N THR A 107 13.39 -1.78 0.68
CA THR A 107 13.38 -3.20 0.27
C THR A 107 12.20 -3.95 0.89
N SER A 108 11.99 -3.78 2.20
CA SER A 108 10.86 -4.41 2.88
C SER A 108 9.53 -3.88 2.38
N LEU A 109 9.41 -2.56 2.12
CA LEU A 109 8.19 -1.94 1.60
C LEU A 109 7.80 -2.48 0.23
N ILE A 110 8.77 -2.67 -0.67
CA ILE A 110 8.54 -3.30 -1.98
C ILE A 110 7.97 -4.71 -1.78
N LEU A 111 8.60 -5.52 -0.93
CA LEU A 111 8.17 -6.90 -0.68
C LEU A 111 6.78 -6.96 -0.02
N TYR A 112 6.48 -6.08 0.94
CA TYR A 112 5.15 -5.98 1.55
C TYR A 112 4.06 -5.68 0.52
N LYS A 113 4.32 -4.72 -0.37
CA LYS A 113 3.37 -4.32 -1.42
C LYS A 113 3.22 -5.39 -2.50
N MET A 114 4.32 -6.03 -2.90
CA MET A 114 4.34 -7.07 -3.93
C MET A 114 3.59 -8.34 -3.49
N LEU A 115 3.76 -8.75 -2.23
CA LEU A 115 3.10 -9.94 -1.68
C LEU A 115 1.73 -9.66 -1.06
N ASP A 116 1.38 -8.38 -0.89
CA ASP A 116 0.18 -7.92 -0.18
C ASP A 116 0.06 -8.55 1.22
N VAL A 117 1.09 -8.35 2.04
CA VAL A 117 1.19 -8.90 3.41
C VAL A 117 1.62 -7.82 4.40
N THR A 118 1.26 -8.01 5.67
CA THR A 118 1.65 -7.12 6.79
C THR A 118 2.90 -7.59 7.52
N LYS A 119 3.34 -8.83 7.28
CA LYS A 119 4.53 -9.45 7.86
C LYS A 119 5.28 -10.21 6.77
N LEU A 120 6.61 -10.13 6.79
CA LEU A 120 7.49 -10.87 5.89
C LEU A 120 8.19 -12.00 6.64
N GLU A 121 8.21 -13.19 6.03
CA GLU A 121 8.93 -14.37 6.50
C GLU A 121 9.77 -14.89 5.33
N ALA A 122 10.96 -15.40 5.63
CA ALA A 122 11.96 -15.69 4.60
C ALA A 122 11.55 -16.82 3.64
N ASP A 123 10.68 -17.72 4.10
CA ASP A 123 10.14 -18.87 3.38
C ASP A 123 8.88 -18.54 2.56
N MET A 124 8.31 -17.33 2.71
CA MET A 124 7.24 -16.88 1.83
C MET A 124 7.68 -16.92 0.37
N LEU A 125 6.76 -17.33 -0.50
CA LEU A 125 7.04 -17.48 -1.91
C LEU A 125 6.59 -16.24 -2.69
N ASP A 126 7.45 -15.82 -3.61
CA ASP A 126 7.15 -14.84 -4.64
C ASP A 126 7.20 -15.51 -6.02
N THR A 127 6.32 -15.10 -6.92
CA THR A 127 6.18 -15.66 -8.26
C THR A 127 6.56 -14.62 -9.30
N ALA A 128 7.08 -15.05 -10.45
CA ALA A 128 7.40 -14.14 -11.55
C ALA A 128 6.22 -13.24 -11.95
N LEU A 129 4.98 -13.75 -11.80
CA LEU A 129 3.75 -13.02 -12.09
C LEU A 129 3.37 -11.99 -11.02
N GLN A 130 3.69 -12.24 -9.74
CA GLN A 130 3.53 -11.23 -8.68
C GLN A 130 4.57 -10.13 -8.84
N PHE A 131 5.81 -10.50 -9.13
CA PHE A 131 6.89 -9.58 -9.44
C PHE A 131 6.52 -8.67 -10.62
N GLN A 132 6.06 -9.26 -11.74
CA GLN A 132 5.56 -8.48 -12.86
C GLN A 132 4.38 -7.59 -12.45
N SER A 133 3.38 -8.13 -11.76
CA SER A 133 2.19 -7.35 -11.40
C SER A 133 2.56 -6.11 -10.59
N TYR A 134 3.53 -6.23 -9.68
CA TYR A 134 4.02 -5.10 -8.90
C TYR A 134 4.66 -4.03 -9.78
N PHE A 135 5.55 -4.42 -10.70
CA PHE A 135 6.25 -3.46 -11.56
C PHE A 135 5.40 -2.96 -12.75
N ALA A 136 4.39 -3.70 -13.17
CA ALA A 136 3.43 -3.28 -14.19
C ALA A 136 2.64 -2.04 -13.72
N ASP A 137 2.26 -2.00 -12.43
CA ASP A 137 1.55 -0.85 -11.83
C ASP A 137 2.49 0.36 -11.62
N VAL A 138 3.81 0.14 -11.59
CA VAL A 138 4.82 1.20 -11.48
C VAL A 138 5.02 1.93 -12.81
N GLY A 139 4.71 1.29 -13.94
CA GLY A 139 4.98 1.76 -15.29
C GLY A 139 6.44 1.58 -15.69
N ALA A 140 6.72 1.36 -16.98
CA ALA A 140 8.06 1.06 -17.50
C ALA A 140 9.10 2.19 -17.29
N VAL A 141 8.70 3.37 -16.84
CA VAL A 141 9.62 4.50 -16.61
C VAL A 141 10.27 4.34 -15.22
N LEU A 142 11.37 3.59 -15.25
CA LEU A 142 12.48 3.52 -14.30
C LEU A 142 12.10 3.08 -12.89
N ILE A 143 12.35 1.79 -12.60
CA ILE A 143 12.34 1.20 -11.26
C ILE A 143 13.16 2.03 -10.25
N VAL A 144 14.20 2.72 -10.73
CA VAL A 144 14.99 3.70 -9.97
C VAL A 144 14.11 4.82 -9.43
N ASP A 145 13.37 5.53 -10.28
CA ASP A 145 12.45 6.62 -9.90
C ASP A 145 11.40 6.15 -8.89
N HIS A 146 10.98 4.89 -9.00
CA HIS A 146 10.08 4.29 -8.04
C HIS A 146 10.74 4.10 -6.67
N ILE A 147 11.94 3.54 -6.62
CA ILE A 147 12.72 3.36 -5.39
C ILE A 147 13.01 4.71 -4.72
N GLU A 148 13.41 5.71 -5.50
CA GLU A 148 13.67 7.07 -5.02
C GLU A 148 12.39 7.71 -4.44
N ARG A 149 11.23 7.53 -5.08
CA ARG A 149 9.94 7.99 -4.54
C ARG A 149 9.59 7.31 -3.22
N LEU A 150 9.81 6.01 -3.09
CA LEU A 150 9.58 5.29 -1.83
C LEU A 150 10.49 5.82 -0.73
N GLU A 151 11.77 6.09 -1.03
CA GLU A 151 12.69 6.70 -0.08
C GLU A 151 12.22 8.11 0.34
N ALA A 152 11.85 8.95 -0.63
CA ALA A 152 11.36 10.30 -0.37
C ALA A 152 10.09 10.29 0.49
N GLU A 153 9.16 9.37 0.23
CA GLU A 153 7.96 9.17 1.04
C GLU A 153 8.31 8.78 2.48
N LEU A 154 9.21 7.81 2.69
CA LEU A 154 9.63 7.39 4.02
C LEU A 154 10.29 8.54 4.82
N LYS A 155 11.09 9.39 4.16
CA LYS A 155 11.68 10.58 4.80
C LYS A 155 10.62 11.57 5.27
N VAL A 156 9.57 11.77 4.47
CA VAL A 156 8.42 12.61 4.86
C VAL A 156 7.70 12.00 6.05
N LEU A 157 7.43 10.69 6.02
CA LEU A 157 6.76 9.99 7.12
C LEU A 157 7.56 10.06 8.43
N ASP A 158 8.88 9.87 8.39
CA ASP A 158 9.74 10.00 9.57
C ASP A 158 9.75 11.43 10.12
N SER A 159 9.86 12.41 9.22
CA SER A 159 9.87 13.84 9.60
C SER A 159 8.58 14.28 10.25
N LEU A 160 7.44 13.76 9.79
CA LEU A 160 6.13 14.02 10.40
C LEU A 160 5.94 13.24 11.71
N SER A 161 6.50 12.03 11.79
CA SER A 161 6.41 11.16 12.97
C SER A 161 7.26 11.64 14.15
N SER A 162 8.30 12.45 13.91
CA SER A 162 9.16 13.01 14.98
C SER A 162 8.38 13.91 15.96
N ARG A 163 7.27 14.50 15.51
CA ARG A 163 6.45 15.48 16.25
C ARG A 163 7.19 16.74 16.68
N GLU A 164 8.40 16.96 16.17
CA GLU A 164 9.16 18.18 16.41
C GLU A 164 8.59 19.33 15.56
N LEU A 165 8.04 20.35 16.22
CA LEU A 165 7.31 21.43 15.56
C LEU A 165 8.08 22.09 14.40
N PRO A 166 9.39 22.41 14.50
CA PRO A 166 10.13 23.01 13.40
C PRO A 166 10.26 22.08 12.19
N ILE A 167 10.50 20.78 12.43
CA ILE A 167 10.65 19.76 11.40
C ILE A 167 9.32 19.57 10.69
N VAL A 168 8.25 19.31 11.46
CA VAL A 168 6.89 19.11 10.96
C VAL A 168 6.43 20.31 10.12
N LYS A 169 6.59 21.54 10.64
CA LYS A 169 6.18 22.76 9.93
C LYS A 169 6.91 22.90 8.59
N ARG A 170 8.22 22.63 8.56
CA ARG A 170 9.04 22.69 7.34
C ARG A 170 8.56 21.64 6.33
N THR A 171 8.38 20.41 6.77
CA THR A 171 7.92 19.31 5.92
C THR A 171 6.54 19.59 5.33
N LEU A 172 5.55 19.96 6.14
CA LEU A 172 4.20 20.30 5.63
C LEU A 172 4.22 21.50 4.68
N SER A 173 5.12 22.46 4.89
CA SER A 173 5.26 23.61 3.98
C SER A 173 5.81 23.20 2.62
N ALA A 174 6.76 22.26 2.57
CA ALA A 174 7.30 21.72 1.32
C ALA A 174 6.27 20.91 0.52
N LEU A 175 5.31 20.29 1.20
CA LEU A 175 4.28 19.45 0.57
C LEU A 175 3.07 20.22 0.02
N LYS A 176 2.95 21.54 0.26
CA LYS A 176 1.72 22.32 -0.06
C LYS A 176 1.24 22.21 -1.50
N ASN A 177 2.14 22.00 -2.46
CA ASN A 177 1.85 21.93 -3.90
C ASN A 177 2.20 20.56 -4.49
N VAL A 178 2.42 19.55 -3.65
CA VAL A 178 2.83 18.21 -4.07
C VAL A 178 1.68 17.26 -3.80
N LYS A 179 1.34 16.41 -4.78
CA LYS A 179 0.41 15.30 -4.55
C LYS A 179 1.07 14.31 -3.60
N VAL A 180 0.44 14.09 -2.45
CA VAL A 180 0.93 13.18 -1.42
C VAL A 180 0.18 11.85 -1.44
N SER A 181 0.81 10.81 -0.88
CA SER A 181 0.18 9.51 -0.69
C SER A 181 -0.88 9.53 0.40
N ARG A 182 -1.70 8.46 0.44
CA ARG A 182 -2.67 8.26 1.51
C ARG A 182 -1.99 8.10 2.87
N GLU A 183 -0.81 7.48 2.94
CA GLU A 183 -0.06 7.25 4.17
C GLU A 183 0.34 8.58 4.81
N VAL A 184 0.75 9.57 4.00
CA VAL A 184 1.04 10.93 4.47
C VAL A 184 -0.24 11.61 4.97
N LEU A 185 -1.36 11.53 4.23
CA LEU A 185 -2.64 12.09 4.67
C LEU A 185 -3.12 11.47 5.97
N PHE A 186 -2.94 10.15 6.15
CA PHE A 186 -3.27 9.45 7.38
C PHE A 186 -2.41 9.92 8.54
N LEU A 187 -1.09 10.09 8.34
CA LEU A 187 -0.21 10.58 9.40
C LEU A 187 -0.55 12.02 9.80
N VAL A 188 -0.81 12.91 8.83
CA VAL A 188 -1.25 14.28 9.13
C VAL A 188 -2.60 14.29 9.86
N SER A 189 -3.52 13.42 9.47
CA SER A 189 -4.83 13.31 10.14
C SER A 189 -4.69 12.84 11.59
N GLN A 190 -3.74 11.94 11.89
CA GLN A 190 -3.44 11.52 13.27
C GLN A 190 -2.95 12.68 14.14
N MET A 191 -2.28 13.69 13.56
CA MET A 191 -1.84 14.87 14.30
C MET A 191 -3.00 15.73 14.82
N LEU A 192 -4.18 15.68 14.18
CA LEU A 192 -5.40 16.38 14.61
C LEU A 192 -5.93 15.90 15.97
N VAL A 193 -5.49 14.74 16.43
CA VAL A 193 -5.87 14.13 17.70
C VAL A 193 -4.66 13.92 18.62
N SER A 194 -3.57 14.64 18.36
CA SER A 194 -2.32 14.50 19.12
C SER A 194 -2.37 15.15 20.50
N GLY A 195 -3.29 16.10 20.74
CA GLY A 195 -3.36 16.89 21.96
C GLY A 195 -2.46 18.13 21.98
N ASP A 196 -1.49 18.21 21.05
CA ASP A 196 -0.65 19.40 20.87
C ASP A 196 -1.33 20.40 19.93
N LYS A 197 -1.73 21.55 20.47
CA LYS A 197 -2.44 22.60 19.73
C LYS A 197 -1.68 23.17 18.54
N HIS A 198 -0.35 23.17 18.58
CA HIS A 198 0.45 23.66 17.46
C HIS A 198 0.46 22.65 16.31
N LEU A 199 0.61 21.36 16.63
CA LEU A 199 0.57 20.29 15.63
C LEU A 199 -0.84 20.11 15.05
N GLU A 200 -1.88 20.18 15.89
CA GLU A 200 -3.28 20.19 15.45
C GLU A 200 -3.51 21.32 14.44
N HIS A 201 -3.08 22.54 14.77
CA HIS A 201 -3.25 23.69 13.88
C HIS A 201 -2.52 23.53 12.54
N LEU A 202 -1.28 23.03 12.55
CA LEU A 202 -0.52 22.77 11.31
C LEU A 202 -1.19 21.71 10.44
N ALA A 203 -1.69 20.64 11.05
CA ALA A 203 -2.41 19.59 10.34
C ALA A 203 -3.72 20.11 9.74
N GLU A 204 -4.47 20.93 10.47
CA GLU A 204 -5.69 21.55 9.95
C GLU A 204 -5.43 22.44 8.74
N GLN A 205 -4.41 23.31 8.83
CA GLN A 205 -4.02 24.19 7.74
C GLN A 205 -3.58 23.38 6.51
N TYR A 206 -2.79 22.32 6.72
CA TYR A 206 -2.32 21.48 5.65
C TYR A 206 -3.48 20.74 4.96
N LEU A 207 -4.38 20.09 5.70
CA LEU A 207 -5.49 19.34 5.11
C LEU A 207 -6.44 20.24 4.30
N LYS A 208 -6.70 21.47 4.77
CA LYS A 208 -7.46 22.46 4.01
C LYS A 208 -6.74 22.87 2.71
N SER A 209 -5.42 22.96 2.75
CA SER A 209 -4.60 23.23 1.55
C SER A 209 -4.63 22.04 0.59
N ALA A 210 -4.45 20.82 1.10
CA ALA A 210 -4.48 19.60 0.31
C ALA A 210 -5.84 19.38 -0.39
N ALA A 211 -6.95 19.66 0.31
CA ALA A 211 -8.29 19.61 -0.28
C ALA A 211 -8.52 20.63 -1.40
N ARG A 212 -7.73 21.71 -1.47
CA ARG A 212 -7.76 22.64 -2.61
C ARG A 212 -6.93 22.13 -3.78
N LEU A 213 -5.78 21.49 -3.50
CA LEU A 213 -4.89 20.95 -4.51
C LEU A 213 -5.44 19.69 -5.19
N LEU A 214 -5.91 18.72 -4.39
CA LEU A 214 -6.36 17.40 -4.86
C LEU A 214 -7.88 17.30 -5.05
N SER A 215 -8.62 18.39 -4.79
CA SER A 215 -10.07 18.41 -4.54
C SER A 215 -10.47 17.85 -3.17
N LYS A 216 -11.57 18.39 -2.63
CA LYS A 216 -12.17 17.93 -1.37
C LYS A 216 -12.59 16.46 -1.47
N ALA A 217 -13.16 16.05 -2.60
CA ALA A 217 -13.66 14.70 -2.81
C ALA A 217 -12.53 13.65 -2.76
N GLU A 218 -11.39 13.92 -3.39
CA GLU A 218 -10.24 12.99 -3.36
C GLU A 218 -9.70 12.83 -1.93
N VAL A 219 -9.48 13.95 -1.22
CA VAL A 219 -8.98 13.91 0.16
C VAL A 219 -9.97 13.23 1.09
N CYS A 220 -11.26 13.58 1.01
CA CYS A 220 -12.28 12.94 1.84
C CYS A 220 -12.41 11.46 1.51
N GLY A 221 -12.38 11.08 0.23
CA GLY A 221 -12.34 9.69 -0.21
C GLY A 221 -11.20 8.92 0.46
N THR A 222 -9.98 9.45 0.45
CA THR A 222 -8.85 8.84 1.16
C THR A 222 -9.10 8.72 2.68
N LEU A 223 -9.57 9.79 3.33
CA LEU A 223 -9.84 9.76 4.77
C LEU A 223 -10.93 8.75 5.16
N VAL A 224 -11.93 8.55 4.29
CA VAL A 224 -12.97 7.53 4.42
C VAL A 224 -12.37 6.12 4.42
N GLU A 225 -11.37 5.84 3.58
CA GLU A 225 -10.59 4.58 3.63
C GLU A 225 -9.87 4.42 4.99
N GLY A 226 -9.31 5.53 5.50
CA GLY A 226 -8.61 5.56 6.78
C GLY A 226 -9.50 5.22 7.99
N LEU A 227 -10.83 5.31 7.86
CA LEU A 227 -11.76 4.85 8.89
C LEU A 227 -11.80 3.32 9.01
N GLU A 228 -11.40 2.60 7.95
CA GLU A 228 -11.23 1.16 7.95
C GLU A 228 -9.79 0.76 8.32
N ALA A 229 -8.91 1.67 8.75
CA ALA A 229 -7.54 1.31 9.15
C ALA A 229 -7.51 0.43 10.41
N GLU A 230 -6.52 -0.45 10.53
CA GLU A 230 -6.33 -1.28 11.74
C GLU A 230 -5.95 -0.44 12.96
N ALA A 231 -5.11 0.57 12.76
CA ALA A 231 -4.67 1.49 13.82
C ALA A 231 -5.81 2.42 14.27
N ALA A 232 -6.12 2.40 15.57
CA ALA A 232 -7.16 3.25 16.14
C ALA A 232 -6.87 4.75 15.96
N LEU A 233 -5.61 5.15 16.07
CA LEU A 233 -5.18 6.53 15.91
C LEU A 233 -5.47 7.05 14.50
N THR A 234 -5.24 6.23 13.47
CA THR A 234 -5.57 6.56 12.08
C THR A 234 -7.07 6.78 11.91
N ARG A 235 -7.92 5.88 12.46
CA ARG A 235 -9.37 6.04 12.40
C ARG A 235 -9.85 7.34 13.08
N GLN A 236 -9.34 7.63 14.28
CA GLN A 236 -9.68 8.84 15.02
C GLN A 236 -9.27 10.10 14.27
N GLY A 237 -8.03 10.13 13.77
CA GLY A 237 -7.50 11.24 12.99
C GLY A 237 -8.30 11.49 11.71
N CYS A 238 -8.60 10.44 10.95
CA CYS A 238 -9.38 10.55 9.72
C CYS A 238 -10.83 11.01 9.98
N CYS A 239 -11.47 10.51 11.05
CA CYS A 239 -12.78 11.00 11.48
C CYS A 239 -12.76 12.50 11.81
N LYS A 240 -11.73 12.94 12.55
CA LYS A 240 -11.52 14.37 12.84
C LYS A 240 -11.26 15.19 11.58
N GLY A 241 -10.50 14.66 10.62
CA GLY A 241 -10.23 15.28 9.33
C GLY A 241 -11.48 15.42 8.45
N LEU A 242 -12.35 14.42 8.42
CA LEU A 242 -13.64 14.49 7.71
C LEU A 242 -14.56 15.55 8.31
N SER A 243 -14.60 15.64 9.65
CA SER A 243 -15.32 16.70 10.35
C SER A 243 -14.76 18.09 10.01
N LEU A 244 -13.43 18.24 9.98
CA LEU A 244 -12.75 19.49 9.60
C LEU A 244 -13.10 19.94 8.18
N LEU A 245 -13.19 18.99 7.24
CA LEU A 245 -13.50 19.26 5.83
C LEU A 245 -15.01 19.33 5.53
N GLN A 246 -15.86 19.17 6.55
CA GLN A 246 -17.33 19.20 6.42
C GLN A 246 -17.82 18.21 5.37
N ALA A 247 -17.34 16.97 5.45
CA ALA A 247 -17.62 15.92 4.46
C ALA A 247 -19.01 15.30 4.69
N HIS A 248 -20.06 16.11 4.58
CA HIS A 248 -21.47 15.73 4.82
C HIS A 248 -21.95 14.62 3.89
N GLU A 249 -21.35 14.53 2.71
CA GLU A 249 -21.59 13.50 1.71
C GLU A 249 -21.23 12.07 2.18
N TYR A 250 -20.46 11.92 3.27
CA TYR A 250 -20.08 10.61 3.84
C TYR A 250 -20.74 10.32 5.20
N MET A 251 -21.81 11.03 5.56
CA MET A 251 -22.47 10.90 6.86
C MET A 251 -23.12 9.53 7.05
N GLU A 252 -23.67 8.92 5.99
CA GLU A 252 -24.28 7.60 6.06
C GLU A 252 -23.25 6.52 6.43
N GLU A 253 -22.06 6.61 5.84
CA GLU A 253 -20.96 5.71 6.10
C GLU A 253 -20.41 5.84 7.52
N LEU A 254 -20.33 7.08 8.02
CA LEU A 254 -19.95 7.38 9.40
C LEU A 254 -20.98 6.84 10.42
N VAL A 255 -22.27 7.01 10.16
CA VAL A 255 -23.35 6.47 11.01
C VAL A 255 -23.29 4.95 11.08
N HIS A 256 -23.09 4.28 9.95
CA HIS A 256 -22.99 2.83 9.93
C HIS A 256 -21.80 2.32 10.75
N LEU A 257 -20.62 2.95 10.62
CA LEU A 257 -19.46 2.59 11.43
C LEU A 257 -19.75 2.71 12.92
N PHE A 258 -20.42 3.79 13.33
CA PHE A 258 -20.81 3.99 14.73
C PHE A 258 -21.74 2.88 15.23
N VAL A 259 -22.83 2.60 14.51
CA VAL A 259 -23.81 1.56 14.90
C VAL A 259 -23.17 0.18 14.96
N THR A 260 -22.33 -0.16 13.99
CA THR A 260 -21.64 -1.46 13.94
C THR A 260 -20.61 -1.60 15.05
N SER A 261 -19.90 -0.51 15.37
CA SER A 261 -18.92 -0.48 16.47
C SER A 261 -19.61 -0.67 17.83
N VAL A 262 -20.74 0.01 18.06
CA VAL A 262 -21.56 -0.15 19.27
C VAL A 262 -22.09 -1.58 19.38
N ARG A 263 -22.63 -2.16 18.29
CA ARG A 263 -23.09 -3.56 18.27
C ARG A 263 -21.97 -4.56 18.60
N ARG A 264 -20.77 -4.38 18.05
CA ARG A 264 -19.60 -5.22 18.38
C ARG A 264 -19.18 -5.07 19.84
N LEU A 265 -19.29 -3.87 20.42
CA LEU A 265 -18.99 -3.63 21.84
C LEU A 265 -20.00 -4.33 22.76
N VAL A 266 -21.30 -4.23 22.43
CA VAL A 266 -22.37 -4.90 23.18
C VAL A 266 -22.19 -6.42 23.12
N LEU A 267 -21.90 -7.00 21.95
CA LEU A 267 -21.66 -8.43 21.81
C LEU A 267 -20.42 -8.91 22.57
N LYS A 268 -19.34 -8.10 22.64
CA LYS A 268 -18.14 -8.42 23.45
C LYS A 268 -18.34 -8.30 24.95
N LEU A 269 -19.36 -7.57 25.41
CA LEU A 269 -19.75 -7.46 26.81
C LEU A 269 -20.84 -8.48 27.21
N SER A 270 -21.36 -9.23 26.23
CA SER A 270 -22.41 -10.25 26.42
C SER A 270 -21.85 -11.68 26.49
N TYR A 271 -20.52 -11.83 26.49
CA TYR A 271 -19.76 -13.07 26.70
C TYR A 271 -18.65 -12.81 27.71
#